data_AF-A0A6J2KNY2-F1
#
_entry.id   AF-A0A6J2KNY2-F1
#
_cell.length_a   1.000
_cell.length_b   1.000
_cell.length_c   1.000
_cell.angle_alpha   90.00
_cell.angle_beta   90.00
_cell.angle_gamma   90.00
#
_symmetry.space_group_name_H-M   'P 1'
#
loop_
_entity.id
_entity.type
_entity.pdbx_description
1 polymer ?
#
loop_
_entity_poly.entity_id
_entity_poly.type
_entity_poly.pdbx_seq_one_letter_code
_entity_poly.pdbx_strand_id
1 'polypeptide(L)'
;MKTEILKVLNLKKFFQMINNNATKIDFTLLKPSQVLMKNIHVNWLRFTLGKTQKHMPVYLNRKTFELCDKNIPFGFITIDKQSTEILTHNLRSVYPEETSKLALNIIIPQKDIMKNFIQWQRYRKYWWSSITTTPSLFSINDMKLENNEANVDILAKFPFGSFPVERITITCDDNESNNYRLSCTMSLENALFIILLDGLSNYSKEEYLRLHRKITPYKIAFGFNFEDNKNKERLSKLVQVLFNKLEGNQIAALLPSIPMSLDSQIKENLQMGVTYTAIVDETTLENGIFQLLNSSTMLKEQVHVADFHEYASSLFNY
;
A
#
# COMPACT_ATOMS: atom_id res chain seq x y z
N MET A 1 -7.58 17.70 -11.73
CA MET A 1 -7.25 16.29 -12.10
C MET A 1 -5.85 16.17 -12.71
N LYS A 2 -5.59 16.63 -13.95
CA LYS A 2 -4.27 16.50 -14.62
C LYS A 2 -3.09 16.96 -13.75
N THR A 3 -3.20 18.11 -13.10
CA THR A 3 -2.15 18.65 -12.21
C THR A 3 -1.84 17.72 -11.03
N GLU A 4 -2.84 17.13 -10.40
CA GLU A 4 -2.66 16.24 -9.25
C GLU A 4 -2.01 14.91 -9.65
N ILE A 5 -2.40 14.37 -10.80
CA ILE A 5 -1.78 13.17 -11.35
C ILE A 5 -0.31 13.41 -11.70
N LEU A 6 0.00 14.57 -12.28
CA LEU A 6 1.38 14.95 -12.56
C LEU A 6 2.21 15.06 -11.27
N LYS A 7 1.63 15.50 -10.14
CA LYS A 7 2.33 15.47 -8.84
C LYS A 7 2.72 14.05 -8.44
N VAL A 8 1.84 13.07 -8.62
CA VAL A 8 2.13 11.65 -8.34
C VAL A 8 3.26 11.14 -9.23
N LEU A 9 3.16 11.34 -10.55
CA LEU A 9 4.17 10.90 -11.51
C LEU A 9 5.53 11.62 -11.32
N ASN A 10 5.51 12.83 -10.77
CA ASN A 10 6.71 13.59 -10.42
C ASN A 10 7.36 13.15 -9.10
N LEU A 11 6.81 12.16 -8.39
CA LEU A 11 7.49 11.53 -7.25
C LEU A 11 8.71 10.74 -7.76
N LYS A 12 9.84 11.44 -7.96
CA LYS A 12 11.09 10.90 -8.52
C LYS A 12 11.68 9.72 -7.74
N LYS A 13 11.27 9.53 -6.48
CA LYS A 13 11.67 8.37 -5.66
C LYS A 13 10.82 7.13 -5.93
N PHE A 14 9.59 7.30 -6.44
CA PHE A 14 8.64 6.23 -6.73
C PHE A 14 8.62 5.86 -8.21
N PHE A 15 8.83 6.83 -9.10
CA PHE A 15 8.73 6.65 -10.54
C PHE A 15 9.92 7.25 -11.27
N GLN A 16 10.30 6.62 -12.38
CA GLN A 16 11.22 7.19 -13.35
C GLN A 16 10.46 7.37 -14.66
N MET A 17 10.35 8.63 -15.11
CA MET A 17 9.75 8.96 -16.41
C MET A 17 10.73 8.59 -17.52
N ILE A 18 10.24 7.87 -18.54
CA ILE A 18 11.00 7.49 -19.73
C ILE A 18 10.66 8.48 -20.86
N ASN A 19 9.38 8.54 -21.22
CA ASN A 19 8.90 9.39 -22.30
C ASN A 19 7.74 10.26 -21.82
N ASN A 20 7.68 11.48 -22.34
CA ASN A 20 6.60 12.42 -22.07
C ASN A 20 6.10 13.02 -23.39
N ASN A 21 4.96 12.52 -23.84
CA ASN A 21 4.23 13.06 -24.98
C ASN A 21 3.10 13.96 -24.47
N ALA A 22 2.54 14.80 -25.35
CA ALA A 22 1.46 15.73 -24.98
C ALA A 22 0.23 15.08 -24.32
N THR A 23 0.01 13.79 -24.57
CA THR A 23 -1.18 13.02 -24.11
C THR A 23 -0.84 11.81 -23.25
N LYS A 24 0.39 11.31 -23.27
CA LYS A 24 0.79 10.07 -22.60
C LYS A 24 2.16 10.22 -21.92
N ILE A 25 2.32 9.59 -20.77
CA ILE A 25 3.58 9.49 -20.04
C ILE A 25 3.93 8.02 -19.85
N ASP A 26 5.12 7.62 -20.27
CA ASP A 26 5.66 6.29 -20.02
C ASP A 26 6.63 6.36 -18.84
N PHE A 27 6.50 5.44 -17.90
CA PHE A 27 7.27 5.45 -16.67
C PHE A 27 7.53 4.03 -16.14
N THR A 28 8.55 3.89 -15.30
CA THR A 28 8.87 2.65 -14.58
C THR A 28 8.68 2.83 -13.08
N LEU A 29 8.39 1.72 -12.40
CA LEU A 29 8.27 1.67 -10.94
C LEU A 29 9.65 1.52 -10.30
N LEU A 30 10.06 2.48 -9.47
CA LEU A 30 11.25 2.39 -8.64
C LEU A 30 10.99 1.56 -7.38
N LYS A 31 12.06 1.27 -6.61
CA LYS A 31 11.97 0.38 -5.45
C LYS A 31 10.86 0.76 -4.44
N PRO A 32 10.69 2.03 -4.02
CA PRO A 32 9.63 2.40 -3.08
C PRO A 32 8.22 2.11 -3.59
N SER A 33 7.91 2.34 -4.87
CA SER A 33 6.59 2.03 -5.43
C SER A 33 6.35 0.53 -5.54
N GLN A 34 7.37 -0.25 -5.90
CA GLN A 34 7.30 -1.72 -5.90
C GLN A 34 7.02 -2.28 -4.50
N VAL A 35 7.71 -1.77 -3.47
CA VAL A 35 7.52 -2.19 -2.08
C VAL A 35 6.13 -1.77 -1.57
N LEU A 36 5.68 -0.55 -1.86
CA LEU A 36 4.33 -0.08 -1.54
C LEU A 36 3.27 -0.97 -2.18
N MET A 37 3.41 -1.29 -3.46
CA MET A 37 2.50 -2.16 -4.20
C MET A 37 2.46 -3.59 -3.61
N LYS A 38 3.63 -4.12 -3.23
CA LYS A 38 3.72 -5.40 -2.50
C LYS A 38 2.98 -5.33 -1.15
N ASN A 39 3.17 -4.25 -0.39
CA ASN A 39 2.52 -4.06 0.90
C ASN A 39 0.99 -3.97 0.76
N ILE A 40 0.49 -3.26 -0.26
CA ILE A 40 -0.94 -3.19 -0.59
C ILE A 40 -1.47 -4.60 -0.86
N HIS A 41 -0.79 -5.36 -1.73
CA HIS A 41 -1.21 -6.72 -2.08
C HIS A 41 -1.22 -7.66 -0.87
N VAL A 42 -0.15 -7.69 -0.08
CA VAL A 42 -0.06 -8.54 1.13
C VAL A 42 -1.13 -8.14 2.15
N ASN A 43 -1.36 -6.84 2.35
CA ASN A 43 -2.40 -6.37 3.26
C ASN A 43 -3.80 -6.77 2.78
N TRP A 44 -4.06 -6.67 1.47
CA TRP A 44 -5.31 -7.12 0.85
C TRP A 44 -5.55 -8.62 1.12
N LEU A 45 -4.54 -9.46 0.90
CA LEU A 45 -4.61 -10.90 1.15
C LEU A 45 -4.89 -11.22 2.62
N ARG A 46 -4.16 -10.58 3.55
CA ARG A 46 -4.36 -10.75 5.00
C ARG A 46 -5.77 -10.33 5.42
N PHE A 47 -6.27 -9.22 4.90
CA PHE A 47 -7.62 -8.76 5.20
C PHE A 47 -8.67 -9.74 4.69
N THR A 48 -8.54 -10.19 3.44
CA THR A 48 -9.44 -11.18 2.84
C THR A 48 -9.45 -12.47 3.66
N LEU A 49 -8.28 -13.02 3.99
CA LEU A 49 -8.15 -14.22 4.82
C LEU A 49 -8.83 -14.02 6.19
N GLY A 50 -8.60 -12.89 6.85
CA GLY A 50 -9.21 -12.59 8.15
C GLY A 50 -10.74 -12.50 8.10
N LYS A 51 -11.34 -12.21 6.94
CA LYS A 51 -12.80 -12.18 6.75
C LYS A 51 -13.39 -13.51 6.32
N THR A 52 -12.61 -14.40 5.70
CA THR A 52 -13.11 -15.68 5.18
C THR A 52 -12.78 -16.88 6.04
N GLN A 53 -11.66 -16.90 6.75
CA GLN A 53 -11.10 -18.11 7.41
C GLN A 53 -12.09 -18.84 8.33
N LYS A 54 -13.02 -18.13 8.98
CA LYS A 54 -14.02 -18.73 9.89
C LYS A 54 -15.31 -19.18 9.19
N HIS A 55 -15.52 -18.82 7.94
CA HIS A 55 -16.80 -18.95 7.23
C HIS A 55 -16.70 -19.74 5.93
N MET A 56 -15.58 -19.64 5.22
CA MET A 56 -15.37 -20.30 3.93
C MET A 56 -13.88 -20.46 3.59
N PRO A 57 -13.49 -21.56 2.93
CA PRO A 57 -12.13 -21.68 2.40
C PRO A 57 -11.92 -20.73 1.23
N VAL A 58 -10.70 -20.18 1.11
CA VAL A 58 -10.27 -19.37 -0.05
C VAL A 58 -8.99 -19.93 -0.63
N TYR A 59 -9.02 -20.27 -1.91
CA TYR A 59 -7.89 -20.88 -2.62
C TYR A 59 -7.09 -19.86 -3.43
N LEU A 60 -5.82 -20.16 -3.71
CA LEU A 60 -4.94 -19.26 -4.46
C LEU A 60 -5.22 -19.24 -5.97
N ASN A 61 -5.88 -20.26 -6.50
CA ASN A 61 -6.26 -20.30 -7.90
C ASN A 61 -7.54 -21.13 -8.13
N ARG A 62 -8.14 -20.97 -9.31
CA ARG A 62 -9.33 -21.72 -9.72
C ARG A 62 -9.04 -23.20 -10.01
N LYS A 63 -7.81 -23.60 -10.38
CA LYS A 63 -7.52 -25.02 -10.68
C LYS A 63 -7.55 -25.89 -9.42
N THR A 64 -7.13 -25.36 -8.27
CA THR A 64 -7.35 -25.99 -6.96
C THR A 64 -8.83 -26.16 -6.62
N PHE A 65 -9.75 -25.47 -7.33
CA PHE A 65 -11.20 -25.55 -7.13
C PHE A 65 -11.87 -26.79 -7.73
N GLU A 66 -11.33 -27.37 -8.80
CA GLU A 66 -11.95 -28.53 -9.47
C GLU A 66 -11.95 -29.81 -8.60
N LEU A 67 -11.23 -29.78 -7.48
CA LEU A 67 -11.00 -30.91 -6.58
C LEU A 67 -11.80 -30.84 -5.27
N CYS A 68 -12.60 -29.78 -5.04
CA CYS A 68 -13.24 -29.53 -3.74
C CYS A 68 -14.77 -29.79 -3.72
N ASP A 69 -15.27 -30.16 -2.54
CA ASP A 69 -16.70 -30.42 -2.27
C ASP A 69 -17.53 -29.14 -2.45
N LYS A 70 -18.57 -29.22 -3.28
CA LYS A 70 -19.33 -28.08 -3.81
C LYS A 70 -20.48 -27.62 -2.91
N ASN A 71 -20.66 -28.26 -1.77
CA ASN A 71 -21.82 -28.06 -0.90
C ASN A 71 -21.71 -26.87 0.08
N ILE A 72 -20.58 -26.18 0.13
CA ILE A 72 -20.31 -25.06 1.07
C ILE A 72 -19.85 -23.83 0.27
N PRO A 73 -20.22 -22.59 0.64
CA PRO A 73 -19.63 -21.40 0.03
C PRO A 73 -18.10 -21.41 0.13
N PHE A 74 -17.43 -21.04 -0.95
CA PHE A 74 -15.97 -21.00 -1.02
C PHE A 74 -15.52 -19.84 -1.91
N GLY A 75 -14.24 -19.48 -1.82
CA GLY A 75 -13.66 -18.48 -2.71
C GLY A 75 -12.33 -18.89 -3.33
N PHE A 76 -11.89 -18.11 -4.31
CA PHE A 76 -10.57 -18.23 -4.91
C PHE A 76 -10.06 -16.86 -5.37
N ILE A 77 -8.75 -16.72 -5.42
CA ILE A 77 -8.09 -15.50 -5.86
C ILE A 77 -7.66 -15.66 -7.32
N THR A 78 -7.87 -14.61 -8.11
CA THR A 78 -7.33 -14.49 -9.47
C THR A 78 -6.34 -13.33 -9.48
N ILE A 79 -5.14 -13.59 -10.01
CA ILE A 79 -4.10 -12.59 -10.21
C ILE A 79 -3.69 -12.66 -11.67
N ASP A 80 -4.13 -11.69 -12.45
CA ASP A 80 -3.64 -11.49 -13.82
C ASP A 80 -2.63 -10.35 -13.75
N LYS A 81 -1.37 -10.60 -14.08
CA LYS A 81 -0.35 -9.56 -14.13
C LYS A 81 0.44 -9.70 -15.42
N GLN A 82 0.39 -8.67 -16.25
CA GLN A 82 1.26 -8.56 -17.42
C GLN A 82 2.68 -8.24 -16.94
N SER A 83 3.67 -8.93 -17.51
CA SER A 83 5.09 -8.68 -17.24
C SER A 83 5.58 -7.51 -18.07
N THR A 84 5.03 -6.31 -17.82
CA THR A 84 5.52 -5.08 -18.44
C THR A 84 6.36 -4.30 -17.45
N GLU A 85 7.59 -3.97 -17.86
CA GLU A 85 8.48 -3.11 -17.05
C GLU A 85 8.07 -1.64 -17.15
N ILE A 86 7.50 -1.25 -18.30
CA ILE A 86 7.07 0.10 -18.61
C ILE A 86 5.55 0.18 -18.48
N LEU A 87 5.09 1.17 -17.73
CA LEU A 87 3.68 1.53 -17.59
C LEU A 87 3.41 2.82 -18.36
N THR A 88 2.23 2.88 -18.98
CA THR A 88 1.78 4.06 -19.73
C THR A 88 0.61 4.71 -19.00
N HIS A 89 0.69 6.03 -18.82
CA HIS A 89 -0.39 6.84 -18.26
C HIS A 89 -0.96 7.77 -19.32
N ASN A 90 -2.27 7.71 -19.56
CA ASN A 90 -2.97 8.69 -20.37
C ASN A 90 -3.41 9.86 -19.50
N LEU A 91 -2.95 11.07 -19.81
CA LEU A 91 -3.20 12.29 -19.01
C LEU A 91 -4.69 12.69 -18.92
N ARG A 92 -5.57 12.07 -19.70
CA ARG A 92 -7.04 12.21 -19.61
C ARG A 92 -7.67 11.25 -18.59
N SER A 93 -6.97 10.20 -18.20
CA SER A 93 -7.36 9.22 -17.18
C SER A 93 -6.77 9.60 -15.82
N VAL A 94 -7.38 9.14 -14.74
CA VAL A 94 -6.74 9.18 -13.41
C VAL A 94 -5.69 8.09 -13.27
N TYR A 95 -5.96 6.93 -13.85
CA TYR A 95 -5.17 5.73 -13.67
C TYR A 95 -4.25 5.48 -14.86
N PRO A 96 -3.09 4.84 -14.63
CA PRO A 96 -2.31 4.25 -15.70
C PRO A 96 -3.11 3.15 -16.42
N GLU A 97 -2.65 2.74 -17.59
CA GLU A 97 -3.20 1.58 -18.29
C GLU A 97 -3.03 0.33 -17.40
N GLU A 98 -4.12 -0.41 -17.18
CA GLU A 98 -4.16 -1.52 -16.23
C GLU A 98 -3.32 -2.70 -16.74
N THR A 99 -2.28 -3.03 -15.99
CA THR A 99 -1.40 -4.18 -16.27
C THR A 99 -1.60 -5.30 -15.25
N SER A 100 -2.33 -5.04 -14.16
CA SER A 100 -2.73 -6.06 -13.20
C SER A 100 -4.23 -6.04 -12.90
N LYS A 101 -4.77 -7.23 -12.65
CA LYS A 101 -6.11 -7.47 -12.12
C LYS A 101 -6.02 -8.42 -10.94
N LEU A 102 -6.42 -7.95 -9.77
CA LEU A 102 -6.54 -8.74 -8.57
C LEU A 102 -8.02 -8.91 -8.24
N ALA A 103 -8.47 -10.15 -8.15
CA ALA A 103 -9.87 -10.45 -7.84
C ALA A 103 -10.00 -11.52 -6.75
N LEU A 104 -10.87 -11.26 -5.77
CA LEU A 104 -11.45 -12.29 -4.91
C LEU A 104 -12.76 -12.72 -5.54
N ASN A 105 -12.90 -14.01 -5.84
CA ASN A 105 -14.13 -14.60 -6.35
C ASN A 105 -14.70 -15.52 -5.28
N ILE A 106 -16.00 -15.46 -5.04
CA ILE A 106 -16.68 -16.26 -4.03
C ILE A 106 -17.93 -16.86 -4.67
N ILE A 107 -18.08 -18.17 -4.56
CA ILE A 107 -19.26 -18.90 -5.01
C ILE A 107 -20.21 -19.05 -3.82
N ILE A 108 -21.44 -18.56 -3.99
CA ILE A 108 -22.42 -18.43 -2.91
C ILE A 108 -23.79 -18.90 -3.44
N PRO A 109 -24.56 -19.68 -2.66
CA PRO A 109 -25.93 -20.01 -2.99
C PRO A 109 -26.81 -18.76 -3.17
N GLN A 110 -27.77 -18.80 -4.10
CA GLN A 110 -28.68 -17.69 -4.41
C GLN A 110 -29.35 -17.08 -3.17
N LYS A 111 -29.76 -17.91 -2.19
CA LYS A 111 -30.43 -17.46 -0.96
C LYS A 111 -29.59 -16.49 -0.12
N ASP A 112 -28.26 -16.58 -0.19
CA ASP A 112 -27.34 -15.83 0.67
C ASP A 112 -26.58 -14.72 -0.08
N ILE A 113 -26.76 -14.61 -1.40
CA ILE A 113 -25.93 -13.74 -2.25
C ILE A 113 -26.06 -12.26 -1.89
N MET A 114 -27.29 -11.76 -1.70
CA MET A 114 -27.51 -10.33 -1.41
C MET A 114 -26.96 -9.92 -0.04
N LYS A 115 -27.09 -10.80 0.95
CA LYS A 115 -26.49 -10.58 2.28
C LYS A 115 -24.98 -10.48 2.18
N ASN A 116 -24.34 -11.42 1.48
CA ASN A 116 -22.90 -11.42 1.28
C ASN A 116 -22.44 -10.22 0.45
N PHE A 117 -23.19 -9.83 -0.58
CA PHE A 117 -22.88 -8.69 -1.42
C PHE A 117 -22.80 -7.39 -0.63
N ILE A 118 -23.81 -7.09 0.19
CA ILE A 118 -23.81 -5.91 1.06
C ILE A 118 -22.68 -5.99 2.10
N GLN A 119 -22.41 -7.18 2.65
CA GLN A 119 -21.34 -7.39 3.62
C GLN A 119 -19.96 -7.14 3.01
N TRP A 120 -19.70 -7.66 1.81
CA TRP A 120 -18.43 -7.45 1.11
C TRP A 120 -18.25 -6.00 0.67
N GLN A 121 -19.30 -5.30 0.26
CA GLN A 121 -19.23 -3.84 0.05
C GLN A 121 -18.71 -3.10 1.29
N ARG A 122 -19.24 -3.42 2.47
CA ARG A 122 -18.79 -2.83 3.74
C ARG A 122 -17.35 -3.21 4.06
N TYR A 123 -16.99 -4.48 3.91
CA TYR A 123 -15.64 -4.97 4.19
C TYR A 123 -14.59 -4.35 3.28
N ARG A 124 -14.84 -4.30 1.98
CA ARG A 124 -13.91 -3.74 1.00
C ARG A 124 -13.79 -2.23 1.15
N LYS A 125 -14.90 -1.50 1.38
CA LYS A 125 -14.84 -0.06 1.70
C LYS A 125 -14.04 0.19 2.98
N TYR A 126 -14.30 -0.58 4.04
CA TYR A 126 -13.55 -0.48 5.29
C TYR A 126 -12.05 -0.76 5.09
N TRP A 127 -11.71 -1.76 4.28
CA TRP A 127 -10.31 -2.06 3.97
C TRP A 127 -9.59 -0.85 3.38
N TRP A 128 -10.16 -0.24 2.34
CA TRP A 128 -9.64 1.00 1.75
C TRP A 128 -9.45 2.10 2.79
N SER A 129 -10.50 2.39 3.59
CA SER A 129 -10.44 3.37 4.67
C SER A 129 -9.40 3.05 5.75
N SER A 130 -9.04 1.77 5.94
CA SER A 130 -8.11 1.32 7.00
C SER A 130 -6.62 1.36 6.61
N ILE A 131 -6.35 1.55 5.32
CA ILE A 131 -4.99 1.60 4.76
C ILE A 131 -4.64 2.98 4.18
N THR A 132 -5.56 3.95 4.24
CA THR A 132 -5.31 5.33 3.85
C THR A 132 -5.22 6.26 5.05
N THR A 133 -4.79 7.49 4.80
CA THR A 133 -4.71 8.54 5.82
C THR A 133 -6.02 9.30 5.99
N THR A 134 -6.87 9.29 4.97
CA THR A 134 -8.22 9.88 4.99
C THR A 134 -9.29 8.80 4.88
N PRO A 135 -9.81 8.23 5.98
CA PRO A 135 -10.82 7.17 5.94
C PRO A 135 -12.13 7.57 5.24
N SER A 136 -12.50 8.85 5.35
CA SER A 136 -13.71 9.44 4.73
C SER A 136 -13.62 9.60 3.21
N LEU A 137 -12.45 9.36 2.61
CA LEU A 137 -12.24 9.44 1.17
C LEU A 137 -13.09 8.44 0.39
N PHE A 138 -13.45 7.30 1.01
CA PHE A 138 -14.11 6.20 0.30
C PHE A 138 -15.61 6.18 0.53
N SER A 139 -16.34 5.93 -0.55
CA SER A 139 -17.79 5.74 -0.54
C SER A 139 -18.18 4.62 -1.49
N ILE A 140 -19.45 4.24 -1.44
CA ILE A 140 -20.03 3.18 -2.26
C ILE A 140 -21.09 3.86 -3.15
N ASN A 141 -21.11 3.57 -4.45
CA ASN A 141 -22.14 4.09 -5.34
C ASN A 141 -23.42 3.26 -5.31
N ASP A 142 -24.46 3.74 -5.97
CA ASP A 142 -25.71 3.01 -6.12
C ASP A 142 -25.50 1.76 -6.98
N MET A 143 -26.19 0.68 -6.59
CA MET A 143 -26.16 -0.58 -7.30
C MET A 143 -26.71 -0.43 -8.72
N LYS A 144 -25.93 -0.89 -9.69
CA LYS A 144 -26.33 -0.96 -11.09
C LYS A 144 -26.71 -2.40 -11.43
N LEU A 145 -27.80 -2.55 -12.18
CA LEU A 145 -28.28 -3.84 -12.65
C LEU A 145 -28.24 -3.83 -14.18
N GLU A 146 -27.42 -4.69 -14.77
CA GLU A 146 -27.26 -4.82 -16.22
C GLU A 146 -27.21 -6.30 -16.58
N ASN A 147 -28.06 -6.78 -17.49
CA ASN A 147 -27.96 -8.13 -18.10
C ASN A 147 -27.67 -9.29 -17.12
N ASN A 148 -28.44 -9.41 -16.03
CA ASN A 148 -28.27 -10.40 -14.95
C ASN A 148 -26.99 -10.25 -14.10
N GLU A 149 -26.27 -9.15 -14.25
CA GLU A 149 -25.18 -8.71 -13.40
C GLU A 149 -25.66 -7.59 -12.47
N ALA A 150 -25.28 -7.68 -11.20
CA ALA A 150 -25.39 -6.57 -10.26
C ALA A 150 -23.98 -6.10 -9.88
N ASN A 151 -23.70 -4.80 -10.01
CA ASN A 151 -22.40 -4.28 -9.62
C ASN A 151 -22.50 -2.97 -8.83
N VAL A 152 -21.46 -2.76 -8.02
CA VAL A 152 -21.23 -1.60 -7.18
C VAL A 152 -19.75 -1.27 -7.23
N ASP A 153 -19.43 0.02 -7.33
CA ASP A 153 -18.08 0.53 -7.25
C ASP A 153 -17.81 1.17 -5.88
N ILE A 154 -16.64 0.87 -5.33
CA ILE A 154 -16.05 1.68 -4.28
C ILE A 154 -15.40 2.88 -4.97
N LEU A 155 -15.77 4.09 -4.55
CA LEU A 155 -15.30 5.35 -5.11
C LEU A 155 -14.37 6.06 -4.12
N ALA A 156 -13.22 6.55 -4.59
CA ALA A 156 -12.42 7.55 -3.91
C ALA A 156 -12.87 8.97 -4.33
N LYS A 157 -13.24 9.80 -3.35
CA LYS A 157 -13.83 11.13 -3.53
C LYS A 157 -12.80 12.24 -3.30
N PHE A 158 -12.11 12.64 -4.34
CA PHE A 158 -11.22 13.80 -4.28
C PHE A 158 -11.96 15.10 -4.63
N PRO A 159 -11.44 16.27 -4.25
CA PRO A 159 -12.03 17.56 -4.63
C PRO A 159 -12.18 17.76 -6.16
N PHE A 160 -11.35 17.07 -6.94
CA PHE A 160 -11.31 17.16 -8.40
C PHE A 160 -12.05 16.01 -9.11
N GLY A 161 -12.75 15.13 -8.38
CA GLY A 161 -13.56 14.06 -8.97
C GLY A 161 -13.72 12.84 -8.08
N SER A 162 -14.69 12.00 -8.43
CA SER A 162 -14.90 10.69 -7.81
C SER A 162 -14.46 9.59 -8.76
N PHE A 163 -13.60 8.68 -8.29
CA PHE A 163 -13.00 7.67 -9.15
C PHE A 163 -13.22 6.26 -8.58
N PRO A 164 -13.64 5.29 -9.40
CA PRO A 164 -13.81 3.91 -8.96
C PRO A 164 -12.44 3.28 -8.68
N VAL A 165 -12.29 2.62 -7.53
CA VAL A 165 -11.03 2.00 -7.09
C VAL A 165 -11.11 0.48 -7.00
N GLU A 166 -12.32 -0.04 -6.78
CA GLU A 166 -12.60 -1.47 -6.69
C GLU A 166 -14.05 -1.70 -7.10
N ARG A 167 -14.30 -2.74 -7.89
CA ARG A 167 -15.63 -3.15 -8.33
C ARG A 167 -16.04 -4.43 -7.63
N ILE A 168 -17.27 -4.44 -7.12
CA ILE A 168 -17.89 -5.62 -6.52
C ILE A 168 -19.06 -5.99 -7.40
N THR A 169 -19.00 -7.19 -7.95
CA THR A 169 -19.95 -7.70 -8.94
C THR A 169 -20.58 -8.99 -8.42
N ILE A 170 -21.85 -9.21 -8.74
CA ILE A 170 -22.53 -10.51 -8.69
C ILE A 170 -22.89 -10.91 -10.12
N THR A 171 -22.47 -12.11 -10.54
CA THR A 171 -22.95 -12.76 -11.77
C THR A 171 -23.53 -14.13 -11.47
N CYS A 172 -24.45 -14.61 -12.30
CA CYS A 172 -24.84 -16.02 -12.29
C CYS A 172 -23.61 -16.88 -12.62
N ASP A 173 -23.43 -18.02 -11.95
CA ASP A 173 -22.34 -18.94 -12.29
C ASP A 173 -22.78 -19.91 -13.39
N ASP A 174 -22.14 -19.82 -14.57
CA ASP A 174 -22.52 -20.59 -15.78
C ASP A 174 -22.49 -22.11 -15.58
N ASN A 175 -21.82 -22.58 -14.52
CA ASN A 175 -21.56 -23.99 -14.27
C ASN A 175 -22.63 -24.70 -13.42
N GLU A 176 -23.43 -23.97 -12.63
CA GLU A 176 -24.41 -24.57 -11.70
C GLU A 176 -25.65 -23.69 -11.52
N SER A 177 -26.83 -24.26 -11.79
CA SER A 177 -28.12 -23.57 -11.92
C SER A 177 -28.67 -22.86 -10.66
N ASN A 178 -27.91 -22.80 -9.56
CA ASN A 178 -28.38 -22.21 -8.30
C ASN A 178 -27.31 -21.41 -7.51
N ASN A 179 -26.11 -21.25 -8.09
CA ASN A 179 -24.99 -20.57 -7.46
C ASN A 179 -24.67 -19.25 -8.18
N TYR A 180 -24.25 -18.26 -7.39
CA TYR A 180 -23.84 -16.95 -7.86
C TYR A 180 -22.38 -16.72 -7.52
N ARG A 181 -21.68 -16.01 -8.41
CA ARG A 181 -20.31 -15.56 -8.20
C ARG A 181 -20.32 -14.12 -7.73
N LEU A 182 -19.80 -13.88 -6.53
CA LEU A 182 -19.43 -12.55 -6.03
C LEU A 182 -17.95 -12.31 -6.31
N SER A 183 -17.62 -11.23 -7.02
CA SER A 183 -16.26 -10.86 -7.37
C SER A 183 -15.89 -9.48 -6.86
N CYS A 184 -14.86 -9.36 -6.02
CA CYS A 184 -14.24 -8.08 -5.63
C CYS A 184 -12.96 -7.88 -6.44
N THR A 185 -12.95 -6.90 -7.35
CA THR A 185 -11.89 -6.72 -8.36
C THR A 185 -11.25 -5.34 -8.27
N MET A 186 -9.93 -5.28 -8.23
CA MET A 186 -9.15 -4.03 -8.28
C MET A 186 -7.84 -4.20 -9.07
N SER A 187 -7.22 -3.08 -9.45
CA SER A 187 -5.85 -3.04 -10.00
C SER A 187 -4.88 -2.55 -8.91
N LEU A 188 -3.70 -3.17 -8.83
CA LEU A 188 -2.65 -2.76 -7.89
C LEU A 188 -2.04 -1.41 -8.27
N GLU A 189 -1.94 -1.10 -9.57
CA GLU A 189 -1.46 0.18 -10.06
C GLU A 189 -2.44 1.31 -9.69
N ASN A 190 -3.74 1.07 -9.87
CA ASN A 190 -4.77 2.03 -9.47
C ASN A 190 -4.74 2.27 -7.96
N ALA A 191 -4.57 1.18 -7.17
CA ALA A 191 -4.44 1.28 -5.73
C ALA A 191 -3.23 2.11 -5.31
N LEU A 192 -2.07 1.86 -5.92
CA LEU A 192 -0.85 2.62 -5.71
C LEU A 192 -1.09 4.12 -5.97
N PHE A 193 -1.71 4.46 -7.10
CA PHE A 193 -2.00 5.86 -7.44
C PHE A 193 -2.94 6.52 -6.43
N ILE A 194 -4.02 5.86 -6.04
CA ILE A 194 -4.99 6.42 -5.08
C ILE A 194 -4.35 6.67 -3.72
N ILE A 195 -3.52 5.74 -3.24
CA ILE A 195 -2.82 5.87 -1.97
C ILE A 195 -1.80 7.02 -2.01
N LEU A 196 -1.06 7.17 -3.11
CA LEU A 196 -0.14 8.28 -3.29
C LEU A 196 -0.88 9.62 -3.41
N LEU A 197 -2.03 9.66 -4.10
CA LEU A 197 -2.89 10.84 -4.17
C LEU A 197 -3.44 11.25 -2.80
N ASP A 198 -3.88 10.28 -1.99
CA ASP A 198 -4.33 10.54 -0.61
C ASP A 198 -3.18 11.08 0.25
N GLY A 199 -1.99 10.50 0.14
CA GLY A 199 -0.82 10.97 0.88
C GLY A 199 -0.35 12.36 0.47
N LEU A 200 -0.41 12.69 -0.82
CA LEU A 200 -0.12 14.03 -1.35
C LEU A 200 -1.22 15.06 -1.02
N SER A 201 -2.46 14.63 -0.83
CA SER A 201 -3.54 15.53 -0.42
C SER A 201 -3.37 16.01 1.03
N ASN A 202 -2.64 15.24 1.84
CA ASN A 202 -2.32 15.54 3.23
C ASN A 202 -0.88 16.06 3.42
N TYR A 203 -0.29 16.62 2.36
CA TYR A 203 1.07 17.14 2.36
C TYR A 203 1.21 18.33 3.32
N SER A 204 2.08 18.20 4.33
CA SER A 204 2.40 19.32 5.22
C SER A 204 3.35 20.32 4.53
N LYS A 205 3.59 21.47 5.17
CA LYS A 205 4.61 22.44 4.71
C LYS A 205 6.03 21.84 4.64
N GLU A 206 6.28 20.69 5.28
CA GLU A 206 7.59 20.06 5.42
C GLU A 206 7.88 19.03 4.32
N GLU A 207 7.11 19.04 3.25
CA GLU A 207 7.28 18.11 2.13
C GLU A 207 7.07 16.62 2.46
N TYR A 208 6.27 16.32 3.50
CA TYR A 208 6.02 14.96 3.94
C TYR A 208 4.94 14.26 3.08
N LEU A 209 5.33 13.17 2.40
CA LEU A 209 4.39 12.25 1.75
C LEU A 209 3.72 11.38 2.82
N ARG A 210 2.56 11.81 3.32
CA ARG A 210 1.91 11.13 4.43
C ARG A 210 1.28 9.80 4.00
N LEU A 211 1.97 8.69 4.24
CA LEU A 211 1.43 7.35 4.00
C LEU A 211 0.92 6.71 5.28
N HIS A 212 -0.11 5.87 5.17
CA HIS A 212 -0.57 5.12 6.33
C HIS A 212 0.49 4.09 6.75
N ARG A 213 0.80 4.06 8.05
CA ARG A 213 1.87 3.21 8.61
C ARG A 213 1.73 1.73 8.31
N LYS A 214 0.53 1.21 7.98
CA LYS A 214 0.34 -0.21 7.58
C LYS A 214 0.97 -0.54 6.23
N ILE A 215 0.99 0.41 5.29
CA ILE A 215 1.38 0.13 3.90
C ILE A 215 2.61 0.87 3.42
N THR A 216 3.07 1.91 4.15
CA THR A 216 4.28 2.67 3.78
C THR A 216 5.46 1.76 3.40
N PRO A 217 6.24 2.10 2.35
CA PRO A 217 7.35 1.27 1.87
C PRO A 217 8.33 0.90 2.98
N TYR A 218 8.71 1.89 3.79
CA TYR A 218 9.64 1.73 4.89
C TYR A 218 9.03 2.32 6.16
N LYS A 219 9.11 1.57 7.26
CA LYS A 219 8.59 1.97 8.56
C LYS A 219 9.54 2.94 9.25
N ILE A 220 10.84 2.62 9.15
CA ILE A 220 11.93 3.34 9.80
C ILE A 220 13.00 3.63 8.75
N ALA A 221 13.57 4.83 8.76
CA ALA A 221 14.81 5.14 8.06
C ALA A 221 15.88 5.55 9.06
N PHE A 222 17.14 5.39 8.70
CA PHE A 222 18.24 5.90 9.50
C PHE A 222 18.72 7.25 8.97
N GLY A 223 19.23 8.10 9.86
CA GLY A 223 19.85 9.37 9.54
C GLY A 223 21.15 9.53 10.31
N PHE A 224 22.17 10.10 9.67
CA PHE A 224 23.45 10.37 10.29
C PHE A 224 23.64 11.83 10.69
N ASN A 225 24.23 12.03 11.87
CA ASN A 225 24.92 13.25 12.22
C ASN A 225 26.38 12.90 12.59
N PHE A 226 27.34 13.26 11.75
CA PHE A 226 28.77 13.05 12.03
C PHE A 226 29.59 14.26 11.55
N GLU A 227 30.62 14.60 12.31
CA GLU A 227 31.56 15.66 11.96
C GLU A 227 32.83 15.06 11.32
N ASP A 228 33.28 13.90 11.81
CA ASP A 228 34.55 13.28 11.40
C ASP A 228 34.40 11.92 10.66
N ASN A 229 35.32 11.66 9.72
CA ASN A 229 35.37 10.43 8.91
C ASN A 229 35.56 9.14 9.74
N LYS A 230 36.24 9.21 10.89
CA LYS A 230 36.45 8.03 11.76
C LYS A 230 35.16 7.58 12.44
N ASN A 231 34.34 8.54 12.87
CA ASN A 231 33.07 8.28 13.50
C ASN A 231 32.04 7.79 12.48
N LYS A 232 32.10 8.28 11.23
CA LYS A 232 31.29 7.78 10.12
C LYS A 232 31.36 6.25 9.95
N GLU A 233 32.55 5.64 9.98
CA GLU A 233 32.68 4.18 9.83
C GLU A 233 32.05 3.42 11.00
N ARG A 234 32.24 3.92 12.22
CA ARG A 234 31.68 3.30 13.44
C ARG A 234 30.16 3.40 13.45
N LEU A 235 29.62 4.57 13.13
CA LEU A 235 28.18 4.81 13.01
C LEU A 235 27.57 3.95 11.91
N SER A 236 28.24 3.82 10.76
CA SER A 236 27.77 2.97 9.67
C SER A 236 27.66 1.50 10.09
N LYS A 237 28.64 0.99 10.85
CA LYS A 237 28.58 -0.36 11.42
C LYS A 237 27.44 -0.52 12.42
N LEU A 238 27.24 0.46 13.32
CA LEU A 238 26.14 0.44 14.28
C LEU A 238 24.78 0.44 13.57
N VAL A 239 24.58 1.34 12.60
CA VAL A 239 23.34 1.42 11.81
C VAL A 239 23.10 0.12 11.04
N GLN A 240 24.12 -0.49 10.47
CA GLN A 240 23.96 -1.78 9.78
C GLN A 240 23.48 -2.89 10.73
N VAL A 241 24.00 -2.93 11.98
CA VAL A 241 23.54 -3.88 12.99
C VAL A 241 22.09 -3.62 13.38
N LEU A 242 21.72 -2.36 13.63
CA LEU A 242 20.32 -2.00 13.95
C LEU A 242 19.37 -2.30 12.79
N PHE A 243 19.77 -1.99 11.56
CA PHE A 243 19.04 -2.32 10.34
C PHE A 243 18.78 -3.82 10.23
N ASN A 244 19.81 -4.66 10.41
CA ASN A 244 19.67 -6.11 10.36
C ASN A 244 18.72 -6.63 11.44
N LYS A 245 18.74 -6.04 12.65
CA LYS A 245 17.79 -6.37 13.73
C LYS A 245 16.35 -6.02 13.35
N LEU A 246 16.11 -4.88 12.70
CA LEU A 246 14.77 -4.48 12.23
C LEU A 246 14.27 -5.42 11.13
N GLU A 247 15.10 -5.72 10.13
CA GLU A 247 14.76 -6.63 9.03
C GLU A 247 14.45 -8.05 9.55
N GLY A 248 15.24 -8.55 10.53
CA GLY A 248 14.97 -9.82 11.19
C GLY A 248 13.59 -9.89 11.88
N ASN A 249 13.07 -8.75 12.32
CA ASN A 249 11.74 -8.60 12.91
C ASN A 249 10.66 -8.17 11.89
N GLN A 250 10.94 -8.27 10.59
CA GLN A 250 10.04 -7.89 9.49
C GLN A 250 9.61 -6.42 9.50
N ILE A 251 10.43 -5.55 10.09
CA ILE A 251 10.23 -4.10 10.08
C ILE A 251 11.07 -3.53 8.96
N ALA A 252 10.42 -3.22 7.83
CA ALA A 252 11.08 -2.66 6.66
C ALA A 252 11.79 -1.35 7.01
N ALA A 253 13.11 -1.36 6.87
CA ALA A 253 13.96 -0.22 7.18
C ALA A 253 14.64 0.36 5.94
N LEU A 254 15.16 1.57 6.05
CA LEU A 254 15.95 2.21 5.00
C LEU A 254 17.28 2.73 5.55
N LEU A 255 18.36 2.38 4.88
CA LEU A 255 19.69 2.89 5.18
C LEU A 255 19.85 4.35 4.68
N PRO A 256 20.70 5.14 5.34
CA PRO A 256 20.87 6.56 5.02
C PRO A 256 21.61 6.78 3.70
N SER A 257 21.22 7.81 2.95
CA SER A 257 21.89 8.24 1.72
C SER A 257 23.14 9.08 2.05
N ILE A 258 24.31 8.44 2.10
CA ILE A 258 25.60 9.13 2.26
C ILE A 258 26.08 9.64 0.88
N PRO A 259 26.68 10.85 0.75
CA PRO A 259 27.16 11.74 1.80
C PRO A 259 26.24 12.94 2.12
N MET A 260 24.91 12.79 2.04
CA MET A 260 23.98 13.90 2.27
C MET A 260 24.03 14.39 3.74
N SER A 261 23.74 15.67 3.98
CA SER A 261 23.56 16.21 5.34
C SER A 261 22.37 15.56 6.04
N LEU A 262 22.33 15.61 7.39
CA LEU A 262 21.20 15.08 8.16
C LEU A 262 19.85 15.64 7.69
N ASP A 263 19.76 16.96 7.51
CA ASP A 263 18.53 17.62 7.06
C ASP A 263 18.09 17.13 5.68
N SER A 264 19.06 16.91 4.79
CA SER A 264 18.78 16.37 3.45
C SER A 264 18.32 14.92 3.51
N GLN A 265 18.88 14.10 4.39
CA GLN A 265 18.46 12.72 4.63
C GLN A 265 17.03 12.69 5.22
N ILE A 266 16.73 13.54 6.21
CA ILE A 266 15.39 13.66 6.78
C ILE A 266 14.39 14.07 5.71
N LYS A 267 14.72 15.10 4.91
CA LYS A 267 13.87 15.54 3.78
C LYS A 267 13.60 14.40 2.80
N GLU A 268 14.62 13.60 2.47
CA GLU A 268 14.46 12.44 1.61
C GLU A 268 13.50 11.40 2.22
N ASN A 269 13.67 11.09 3.51
CA ASN A 269 12.82 10.15 4.24
C ASN A 269 11.36 10.61 4.28
N LEU A 270 11.12 11.91 4.46
CA LEU A 270 9.79 12.51 4.41
C LEU A 270 9.16 12.37 3.01
N GLN A 271 9.93 12.61 1.94
CA GLN A 271 9.46 12.44 0.57
C GLN A 271 9.20 10.96 0.21
N MET A 272 9.83 10.01 0.89
CA MET A 272 9.56 8.57 0.76
C MET A 272 8.38 8.09 1.61
N GLY A 273 7.83 8.95 2.46
CA GLY A 273 6.69 8.63 3.33
C GLY A 273 7.02 7.70 4.49
N VAL A 274 8.28 7.71 4.94
CA VAL A 274 8.73 6.92 6.08
C VAL A 274 8.08 7.42 7.36
N THR A 275 7.67 6.52 8.26
CA THR A 275 6.95 6.92 9.49
C THR A 275 7.89 7.48 10.56
N TYR A 276 9.08 6.90 10.72
CA TYR A 276 10.07 7.37 11.68
C TYR A 276 11.48 7.44 11.09
N THR A 277 12.29 8.39 11.57
CA THR A 277 13.73 8.47 11.27
C THR A 277 14.54 8.27 12.56
N ALA A 278 15.34 7.22 12.62
CA ALA A 278 16.30 6.97 13.68
C ALA A 278 17.60 7.74 13.39
N ILE A 279 17.79 8.85 14.10
CA ILE A 279 18.94 9.74 13.98
C ILE A 279 20.01 9.25 14.94
N VAL A 280 21.13 8.78 14.38
CA VAL A 280 22.27 8.23 15.12
C VAL A 280 23.44 9.19 14.98
N ASP A 281 24.10 9.49 16.10
CA ASP A 281 25.22 10.41 16.18
C ASP A 281 26.33 9.89 17.10
N GLU A 282 27.36 10.70 17.30
CA GLU A 282 28.51 10.34 18.13
C GLU A 282 28.13 10.04 19.58
N THR A 283 27.12 10.73 20.11
CA THR A 283 26.63 10.48 21.47
C THR A 283 26.00 9.09 21.58
N THR A 284 25.37 8.59 20.51
CA THR A 284 24.86 7.21 20.46
C THR A 284 26.00 6.18 20.60
N LEU A 285 27.19 6.46 20.07
CA LEU A 285 28.34 5.56 20.25
C LEU A 285 28.85 5.56 21.69
N GLU A 286 28.68 6.66 22.41
CA GLU A 286 29.16 6.83 23.79
C GLU A 286 28.19 6.23 24.82
N ASN A 287 26.89 6.52 24.69
CA ASN A 287 25.88 6.20 25.70
C ASN A 287 24.79 5.23 25.22
N GLY A 288 24.79 4.86 23.93
CA GLY A 288 23.80 3.93 23.37
C GLY A 288 22.41 4.54 23.12
N ILE A 289 22.24 5.87 23.21
CA ILE A 289 20.94 6.54 23.03
C ILE A 289 20.93 7.27 21.68
N PHE A 290 19.85 7.11 20.92
CA PHE A 290 19.62 7.82 19.66
C PHE A 290 18.25 8.51 19.65
N GLN A 291 18.04 9.42 18.71
CA GLN A 291 16.77 10.15 18.57
C GLN A 291 15.88 9.47 17.53
N LEU A 292 14.66 9.09 17.89
CA LEU A 292 13.63 8.62 16.97
C LEU A 292 12.69 9.79 16.65
N LEU A 293 12.79 10.30 15.43
CA LEU A 293 11.95 11.38 14.90
C LEU A 293 10.67 10.80 14.30
N ASN A 294 9.50 11.27 14.73
CA ASN A 294 8.21 10.94 14.11
C ASN A 294 7.93 11.90 12.94
N SER A 295 7.84 11.37 11.71
CA SER A 295 7.68 12.16 10.49
C SER A 295 6.38 12.98 10.42
N SER A 296 5.36 12.60 11.18
CA SER A 296 4.05 13.29 11.16
C SER A 296 3.94 14.43 12.16
N THR A 297 4.68 14.37 13.27
CA THR A 297 4.63 15.36 14.35
C THR A 297 5.91 16.18 14.46
N MET A 298 6.99 15.73 13.81
CA MET A 298 8.37 16.22 13.95
C MET A 298 8.90 16.21 15.38
N LEU A 299 8.25 15.45 16.29
CA LEU A 299 8.71 15.24 17.65
C LEU A 299 9.79 14.16 17.68
N LYS A 300 10.76 14.36 18.58
CA LYS A 300 11.88 13.46 18.80
C LYS A 300 11.73 12.77 20.15
N GLU A 301 11.94 11.46 20.15
CA GLU A 301 11.97 10.63 21.36
C GLU A 301 13.38 10.03 21.51
N GLN A 302 13.83 9.80 22.74
CA GLN A 302 15.10 9.13 23.01
C GLN A 302 14.87 7.64 23.17
N VAL A 303 15.65 6.83 22.44
CA VAL A 303 15.55 5.37 22.48
C VAL A 303 16.95 4.78 22.66
N HIS A 304 17.07 3.81 23.56
CA HIS A 304 18.31 3.08 23.74
C HIS A 304 18.45 1.96 22.69
N VAL A 305 19.66 1.75 22.15
CA VAL A 305 19.93 0.80 21.06
C VAL A 305 19.60 -0.66 21.42
N ALA A 306 19.63 -1.02 22.70
CA ALA A 306 19.27 -2.36 23.15
C ALA A 306 17.77 -2.64 22.96
N ASP A 307 16.93 -1.67 23.32
CA ASP A 307 15.47 -1.81 23.39
C ASP A 307 14.80 -1.47 22.04
N PHE A 308 15.57 -0.94 21.09
CA PHE A 308 15.02 -0.40 19.86
C PHE A 308 14.15 -1.38 19.08
N HIS A 309 14.56 -2.64 18.97
CA HIS A 309 13.81 -3.62 18.18
C HIS A 309 12.44 -3.94 18.79
N GLU A 310 12.37 -4.12 20.12
CA GLU A 310 11.12 -4.34 20.85
C GLU A 310 10.22 -3.11 20.76
N TYR A 311 10.80 -1.92 20.94
CA TYR A 311 10.07 -0.67 20.81
C TYR A 311 9.50 -0.51 19.39
N ALA A 312 10.32 -0.71 18.36
CA ALA A 312 9.90 -0.64 16.97
C ALA A 312 8.79 -1.66 16.66
N SER A 313 8.88 -2.89 17.17
CA SER A 313 7.80 -3.88 17.05
C SER A 313 6.51 -3.37 17.69
N SER A 314 6.56 -2.77 18.88
CA SER A 314 5.37 -2.21 19.54
C SER A 314 4.70 -1.08 18.73
N LEU A 315 5.47 -0.28 17.99
CA LEU A 315 4.96 0.81 17.14
C LEU A 315 4.16 0.30 15.93
N PHE A 316 4.46 -0.91 15.45
CA PHE A 316 3.90 -1.48 14.22
C PHE A 316 3.13 -2.79 14.39
N ASN A 317 3.07 -3.36 15.59
CA ASN A 317 2.27 -4.55 15.88
C ASN A 317 0.77 -4.23 15.77
N TYR A 318 0.06 -5.09 15.04
CA TYR A 318 -1.38 -5.04 14.80
C TYR A 318 -2.00 -6.42 14.92
#